data_AF-A0A3N7EKP0-F1
#
_entry.id   AF-A0A3N7EKP0-F1
#
_cell.length_a   1.000
_cell.length_b   1.000
_cell.length_c   1.000
_cell.angle_alpha   90.00
_cell.angle_beta   90.00
_cell.angle_gamma   90.00
#
_symmetry.space_group_name_H-M   'P 1'
#
loop_
_entity.id
_entity.type
_entity.pdbx_description
1 polymer ?
#
loop_
_entity_poly.entity_id
_entity_poly.type
_entity_poly.pdbx_seq_one_letter_code
_entity_poly.pdbx_strand_id
1 'polypeptide(L)'
;MWIVIKINKMKSKTIILALAMSCLILIAKFSFSYKSGKPPEKLTESQPPVKVYRQSPVDQNPGNIGKKMNFSNVVGSWKSEEDENWQFIFLSNGTCIERYVGSSSDTSNYSISNTTPQCGVIVPIDQTTEYLKLSFPADSSKNNCYLLNGTTDSTLSISPLESYKVFMFRKQQ
;
A
#
# COMPACT_ATOMS: atom_id res chain seq x y z
N MET A 1 -12.29 -52.95 16.96
CA MET A 1 -13.31 -52.89 15.88
C MET A 1 -12.67 -52.17 14.70
N TRP A 2 -12.33 -52.88 13.63
CA TRP A 2 -11.59 -52.33 12.48
C TRP A 2 -12.56 -52.07 11.33
N ILE A 3 -12.66 -50.82 10.89
CA ILE A 3 -13.49 -50.42 9.74
C ILE A 3 -12.62 -50.51 8.49
N VAL A 4 -12.90 -51.50 7.65
CA VAL A 4 -12.29 -51.65 6.32
C VAL A 4 -13.14 -50.87 5.32
N ILE A 5 -12.65 -49.71 4.87
CA ILE A 5 -13.30 -48.93 3.82
C ILE A 5 -12.82 -49.45 2.45
N LYS A 6 -13.74 -50.11 1.74
CA LYS A 6 -13.53 -50.62 0.38
C LYS A 6 -13.87 -49.50 -0.62
N ILE A 7 -12.87 -48.79 -1.13
CA ILE A 7 -13.07 -47.75 -2.16
C ILE A 7 -13.25 -48.42 -3.52
N ASN A 8 -14.44 -48.24 -4.09
CA ASN A 8 -14.86 -48.89 -5.33
C ASN A 8 -14.32 -48.11 -6.54
N LYS A 9 -13.41 -48.73 -7.28
CA LYS A 9 -12.75 -48.18 -8.47
C LYS A 9 -13.72 -48.26 -9.67
N MET A 10 -14.68 -47.34 -9.76
CA MET A 10 -15.55 -47.26 -10.93
C MET A 10 -15.66 -45.83 -11.46
N LYS A 11 -15.31 -45.70 -12.76
CA LYS A 11 -15.64 -44.61 -13.70
C LYS A 11 -14.79 -43.33 -13.62
N SER A 12 -13.47 -43.47 -13.74
CA SER A 12 -12.54 -42.34 -13.95
C SER A 12 -12.42 -41.88 -15.41
N LYS A 13 -12.99 -42.58 -16.40
CA LYS A 13 -12.77 -42.25 -17.82
C LYS A 13 -13.79 -41.28 -18.43
N THR A 14 -14.97 -41.12 -17.82
CA THR A 14 -16.04 -40.28 -18.40
C THR A 14 -15.93 -38.81 -17.96
N ILE A 15 -15.32 -38.53 -16.81
CA ILE A 15 -15.18 -37.16 -16.26
C ILE A 15 -14.11 -36.35 -17.00
N ILE A 16 -13.08 -37.01 -17.54
CA ILE A 16 -11.97 -36.34 -18.25
C ILE A 16 -12.42 -35.76 -19.61
N LEU A 17 -13.39 -36.40 -20.29
CA LEU A 17 -13.92 -35.87 -21.56
C LEU A 17 -14.83 -34.63 -21.37
N ALA A 18 -15.51 -34.52 -20.23
CA ALA A 18 -16.38 -33.37 -19.95
C ALA A 18 -15.57 -32.08 -19.73
N LEU A 19 -14.39 -32.16 -19.12
CA LEU A 19 -13.52 -30.99 -18.88
C LEU A 19 -12.80 -30.50 -20.14
N ALA A 20 -12.52 -31.39 -21.11
CA ALA A 20 -11.84 -31.02 -22.35
C ALA A 20 -12.77 -30.26 -23.33
N MET A 21 -14.07 -30.57 -23.37
CA MET A 21 -15.02 -29.85 -24.24
C MET A 21 -15.36 -28.44 -23.74
N SER A 22 -15.33 -28.20 -22.42
CA SER A 22 -15.59 -26.87 -21.85
C SER A 22 -14.46 -25.88 -22.15
N CYS A 23 -13.23 -26.36 -22.38
CA CYS A 23 -12.08 -25.51 -22.67
C CYS A 23 -12.06 -25.02 -24.13
N LEU A 24 -12.63 -25.77 -25.08
CA LEU A 24 -12.67 -25.40 -26.50
C LEU A 24 -13.75 -24.33 -26.82
N ILE A 25 -14.85 -24.28 -26.05
CA ILE A 25 -15.93 -23.29 -26.26
C ILE A 25 -15.50 -21.88 -25.81
N LEU A 26 -14.54 -21.77 -24.89
CA LEU A 26 -14.00 -20.48 -24.45
C LEU A 26 -12.99 -19.87 -25.43
N ILE A 27 -12.31 -20.69 -26.24
CA ILE A 27 -11.34 -20.20 -27.23
C ILE A 27 -12.06 -19.61 -28.46
N ALA A 28 -13.20 -20.19 -28.86
CA ALA A 28 -13.93 -19.75 -30.06
C ALA A 28 -14.66 -18.38 -29.90
N LYS A 29 -14.89 -17.91 -28.67
CA LYS A 29 -15.49 -16.57 -28.44
C LYS A 29 -14.47 -15.44 -28.38
N PHE A 30 -13.17 -15.73 -28.38
CA PHE A 30 -12.12 -14.71 -28.29
C PHE A 30 -11.54 -14.28 -29.65
N SER A 31 -11.99 -14.86 -30.77
CA SER A 31 -11.41 -14.59 -32.09
C SER A 31 -12.15 -13.56 -32.94
N PHE A 32 -13.09 -12.80 -32.38
CA PHE A 32 -13.92 -11.88 -33.19
C PHE A 32 -13.95 -10.46 -32.64
N SER A 33 -12.82 -9.75 -32.70
CA SER A 33 -12.79 -8.31 -33.01
C SER A 33 -11.35 -7.82 -33.13
N TYR A 34 -10.71 -8.06 -34.29
CA TYR A 34 -9.54 -7.28 -34.70
C TYR A 34 -9.89 -6.57 -36.00
N LYS A 35 -10.75 -5.55 -35.90
CA LYS A 35 -10.90 -4.56 -36.97
C LYS A 35 -9.67 -3.65 -36.93
N SER A 36 -8.98 -3.62 -38.06
CA SER A 36 -7.95 -2.67 -38.49
C SER A 36 -8.06 -1.29 -37.83
N GLY A 37 -7.28 -1.06 -36.77
CA GLY A 37 -7.09 0.24 -36.15
C GLY A 37 -5.80 0.88 -36.65
N LYS A 38 -5.86 2.18 -36.93
CA LYS A 38 -4.76 3.10 -37.29
C LYS A 38 -3.44 2.78 -36.57
N PRO A 39 -2.28 3.04 -37.20
CA PRO A 39 -0.99 2.99 -36.51
C PRO A 39 -1.04 3.90 -35.27
N PRO A 40 -0.48 3.45 -34.13
CA PRO A 40 -0.49 4.22 -32.90
C PRO A 40 0.25 5.54 -33.14
N GLU A 41 -0.50 6.62 -33.06
CA GLU A 41 0.04 7.97 -32.97
C GLU A 41 0.96 8.00 -31.75
N LYS A 42 2.23 8.39 -31.97
CA LYS A 42 3.20 8.56 -30.88
C LYS A 42 2.63 9.58 -29.90
N LEU A 43 2.01 9.12 -28.83
CA LEU A 43 1.74 9.94 -27.67
C LEU A 43 3.08 10.32 -27.08
N THR A 44 3.54 11.52 -27.44
CA THR A 44 4.54 12.25 -26.68
C THR A 44 3.96 12.42 -25.28
N GLU A 45 4.44 11.59 -24.35
CA GLU A 45 4.09 11.61 -22.94
C GLU A 45 4.51 12.98 -22.38
N SER A 46 3.56 13.92 -22.36
CA SER A 46 3.74 15.19 -21.69
C SER A 46 3.88 14.88 -20.20
N GLN A 47 5.10 14.97 -19.67
CA GLN A 47 5.31 14.83 -18.23
C GLN A 47 4.35 15.77 -17.51
N PRO A 48 3.55 15.28 -16.53
CA PRO A 48 2.62 16.12 -15.81
C PRO A 48 3.41 17.26 -15.14
N PRO A 49 2.85 18.49 -15.13
CA PRO A 49 3.53 19.63 -14.52
C PRO A 49 3.85 19.31 -13.06
N VAL A 50 5.12 19.45 -12.68
CA VAL A 50 5.59 19.29 -11.31
C VAL A 50 4.84 20.29 -10.43
N LYS A 51 3.96 19.80 -9.55
CA LYS A 51 3.27 20.64 -8.57
C LYS A 51 4.30 21.09 -7.53
N VAL A 52 4.71 22.35 -7.61
CA VAL A 52 5.57 22.98 -6.60
C VAL A 52 4.68 23.43 -5.44
N TYR A 53 4.79 22.75 -4.30
CA TYR A 53 4.10 23.15 -3.07
C TYR A 53 4.76 24.42 -2.51
N ARG A 54 4.04 25.54 -2.54
CA ARG A 54 4.50 26.83 -2.01
C ARG A 54 4.43 26.77 -0.48
N GLN A 55 5.57 26.81 0.20
CA GLN A 55 5.62 26.86 1.66
C GLN A 55 5.00 28.18 2.15
N SER A 56 4.16 28.10 3.19
CA SER A 56 3.78 29.28 3.97
C SER A 56 4.99 29.74 4.80
N PRO A 57 5.19 31.05 4.99
CA PRO A 57 6.29 31.56 5.80
C PRO A 57 6.18 31.02 7.24
N VAL A 58 7.19 30.29 7.69
CA VAL A 58 7.28 29.81 9.06
C VAL A 58 7.79 30.96 9.92
N ASP A 59 6.99 31.38 10.90
CA ASP A 59 7.40 32.35 11.92
C ASP A 59 8.59 31.79 12.72
N GLN A 60 9.77 32.33 12.43
CA GLN A 60 11.01 31.99 13.13
C GLN A 60 11.01 32.67 14.51
N ASN A 61 10.42 32.02 15.52
CA ASN A 61 10.62 32.40 16.91
C ASN A 61 11.85 31.62 17.47
N PRO A 62 13.00 32.26 17.70
CA PRO A 62 14.29 31.59 17.93
C PRO A 62 14.45 30.95 19.33
N GLY A 63 13.38 30.80 20.10
CA GLY A 63 13.45 30.45 21.53
C GLY A 63 13.39 28.96 21.90
N ASN A 64 13.16 28.03 20.95
CA ASN A 64 12.99 26.62 21.29
C ASN A 64 13.75 25.72 20.31
N ILE A 65 15.00 25.41 20.65
CA ILE A 65 15.92 24.60 19.85
C ILE A 65 15.28 23.23 19.58
N GLY A 66 15.02 22.96 18.29
CA GLY A 66 14.25 21.85 17.77
C GLY A 66 14.66 20.50 18.37
N LYS A 67 13.77 19.96 19.22
CA LYS A 67 13.86 18.57 19.63
C LYS A 67 13.60 17.72 18.39
N LYS A 68 14.67 17.11 17.86
CA LYS A 68 14.59 16.11 16.80
C LYS A 68 13.54 15.06 17.21
N MET A 69 12.43 14.99 16.48
CA MET A 69 11.43 13.96 16.74
C MET A 69 12.08 12.61 16.49
N ASN A 70 12.00 11.72 17.48
CA ASN A 70 12.52 10.37 17.36
C ASN A 70 11.34 9.44 17.08
N PHE A 71 11.13 9.12 15.81
CA PHE A 71 10.05 8.24 15.37
C PHE A 71 10.36 6.75 15.56
N SER A 72 11.38 6.41 16.35
CA SER A 72 11.65 5.02 16.79
C SER A 72 10.44 4.35 17.46
N ASN A 73 9.47 5.13 17.94
CA ASN A 73 8.26 4.62 18.58
C ASN A 73 7.16 4.17 17.60
N VAL A 74 7.38 4.17 16.29
CA VAL A 74 6.38 3.71 15.30
C VAL A 74 6.09 2.21 15.40
N VAL A 75 7.02 1.41 15.95
CA VAL A 75 6.82 -0.04 16.12
C VAL A 75 5.64 -0.30 17.05
N GLY A 76 4.72 -1.14 16.59
CA GLY A 76 3.49 -1.48 17.29
C GLY A 76 2.28 -1.64 16.37
N SER A 77 1.15 -1.92 17.00
CA SER A 77 -0.15 -2.02 16.33
C SER A 77 -0.92 -0.72 16.52
N TRP A 78 -1.51 -0.19 15.46
CA TRP A 78 -2.15 1.12 15.41
C TRP A 78 -3.51 0.99 14.75
N LYS A 79 -4.60 1.22 15.49
CA LYS A 79 -5.98 1.16 14.98
C LYS A 79 -6.46 2.57 14.67
N SER A 80 -7.05 2.78 13.50
CA SER A 80 -7.56 4.10 13.11
C SER A 80 -8.63 4.59 14.10
N GLU A 81 -8.61 5.88 14.39
CA GLU A 81 -9.63 6.55 15.20
C GLU A 81 -10.91 6.84 14.40
N GLU A 82 -10.81 6.93 13.07
CA GLU A 82 -11.94 7.20 12.17
C GLU A 82 -12.62 5.93 11.66
N ASP A 83 -11.87 4.84 11.49
CA ASP A 83 -12.37 3.55 11.00
C ASP A 83 -11.78 2.41 11.82
N GLU A 84 -12.60 1.82 12.68
CA GLU A 84 -12.19 0.74 13.55
C GLU A 84 -11.76 -0.54 12.81
N ASN A 85 -12.09 -0.68 11.54
CA ASN A 85 -11.68 -1.84 10.75
C ASN A 85 -10.26 -1.68 10.20
N TRP A 86 -9.70 -0.47 10.19
CA TRP A 86 -8.41 -0.16 9.59
C TRP A 86 -7.29 -0.12 10.63
N GLN A 87 -6.23 -0.88 10.38
CA GLN A 87 -5.10 -1.05 11.29
C GLN A 87 -3.76 -1.13 10.55
N PHE A 88 -2.74 -0.47 11.10
CA PHE A 88 -1.34 -0.68 10.74
C PHE A 88 -0.61 -1.47 11.82
N ILE A 89 0.28 -2.37 11.43
CA ILE A 89 1.15 -3.13 12.35
C ILE A 89 2.59 -2.98 11.86
N PHE A 90 3.38 -2.15 12.54
CA PHE A 90 4.79 -1.94 12.24
C PHE A 90 5.66 -2.86 13.11
N LEU A 91 6.44 -3.70 12.45
CA LEU A 91 7.35 -4.65 13.09
C LEU A 91 8.79 -4.10 13.10
N SER A 92 9.57 -4.44 14.13
CA SER A 92 10.95 -3.96 14.29
C SER A 92 11.91 -4.39 13.17
N ASN A 93 11.52 -5.35 12.33
CA ASN A 93 12.29 -5.79 11.17
C ASN A 93 12.05 -4.94 9.91
N GLY A 94 11.32 -3.82 10.01
CA GLY A 94 11.02 -2.96 8.86
C GLY A 94 9.82 -3.43 8.02
N THR A 95 9.00 -4.35 8.52
CA THR A 95 7.76 -4.80 7.85
C THR A 95 6.54 -4.07 8.41
N CYS A 96 5.64 -3.64 7.53
CA CYS A 96 4.33 -3.09 7.87
C CYS A 96 3.24 -4.00 7.33
N ILE A 97 2.30 -4.40 8.19
CA ILE A 97 1.08 -5.11 7.80
C ILE A 97 -0.08 -4.13 7.90
N GLU A 98 -0.73 -3.87 6.78
CA GLU A 98 -1.97 -3.12 6.71
C GLU A 98 -3.14 -4.11 6.73
N ARG A 99 -4.07 -3.91 7.64
CA ARG A 99 -5.25 -4.76 7.80
C ARG A 99 -6.51 -3.92 7.72
N TYR A 100 -7.45 -4.40 6.92
CA TYR A 100 -8.84 -3.99 6.95
C TYR A 100 -9.72 -5.19 7.33
N VAL A 101 -10.54 -5.09 8.36
CA VAL A 101 -11.41 -6.19 8.80
C VAL A 101 -12.31 -6.64 7.65
N GLY A 102 -12.36 -7.96 7.40
CA GLY A 102 -13.11 -8.54 6.29
C GLY A 102 -12.37 -8.54 4.93
N SER A 103 -11.13 -8.06 4.88
CA SER A 103 -10.28 -8.11 3.69
C SER A 103 -8.96 -8.86 3.95
N SER A 104 -8.26 -9.25 2.89
CA SER A 104 -6.89 -9.74 3.00
C SER A 104 -5.99 -8.64 3.53
N SER A 105 -5.03 -9.00 4.40
CA SER A 105 -4.00 -8.06 4.85
C SER A 105 -2.96 -7.85 3.76
N ASP A 106 -2.52 -6.61 3.60
CA ASP A 106 -1.42 -6.26 2.72
C ASP A 106 -0.12 -6.19 3.54
N THR A 107 0.97 -6.72 2.99
CA THR A 107 2.30 -6.66 3.61
C THR A 107 3.24 -5.81 2.78
N SER A 108 3.94 -4.88 3.43
CA SER A 108 4.87 -3.95 2.83
C SER A 108 6.15 -3.84 3.67
N ASN A 109 7.24 -3.42 3.05
CA ASN A 109 8.41 -2.93 3.77
C ASN A 109 8.20 -1.45 4.05
N TYR A 110 8.51 -0.99 5.26
CA TYR A 110 8.45 0.42 5.59
C TYR A 110 9.84 1.02 5.84
N SER A 111 9.99 2.28 5.48
CA SER A 111 11.13 3.10 5.86
C SER A 111 10.67 4.48 6.27
N ILE A 112 11.42 5.09 7.20
CA ILE A 112 11.23 6.47 7.61
C ILE A 112 12.44 7.27 7.15
N SER A 113 12.20 8.40 6.50
CA SER A 113 13.28 9.27 6.01
C SER A 113 12.89 10.73 6.01
N ASN A 114 13.89 11.59 6.16
CA ASN A 114 13.77 13.04 6.03
C ASN A 114 14.59 13.49 4.80
N THR A 115 14.26 12.92 3.65
CA THR A 115 14.95 13.21 2.39
C THR A 115 13.91 13.49 1.31
N THR A 116 14.34 14.08 0.20
CA THR A 116 13.53 14.30 -0.99
C THR A 116 14.23 13.64 -2.17
N PRO A 117 13.53 13.02 -3.14
CA PRO A 117 12.07 12.92 -3.27
C PRO A 117 11.46 11.80 -2.41
N GLN A 118 10.17 11.94 -2.09
CA GLN A 118 9.34 10.89 -1.47
C GLN A 118 8.29 10.42 -2.47
N CYS A 119 8.32 9.14 -2.84
CA CYS A 119 7.46 8.57 -3.90
C CYS A 119 7.45 9.41 -5.21
N GLY A 120 8.60 9.98 -5.59
CA GLY A 120 8.72 10.82 -6.79
C GLY A 120 8.26 12.27 -6.61
N VAL A 121 7.71 12.63 -5.46
CA VAL A 121 7.27 13.99 -5.14
C VAL A 121 8.38 14.74 -4.41
N ILE A 122 8.65 15.97 -4.84
CA ILE A 122 9.55 16.89 -4.13
C ILE A 122 8.80 17.42 -2.92
N VAL A 123 9.24 17.00 -1.74
CA VAL A 123 8.64 17.38 -0.46
C VAL A 123 9.55 18.34 0.31
N PRO A 124 8.98 19.22 1.15
CA PRO A 124 9.78 20.08 2.01
C PRO A 124 10.53 19.26 3.06
N ILE A 125 11.76 19.68 3.39
CA ILE A 125 12.56 19.04 4.43
C ILE A 125 12.98 20.09 5.46
N ASP A 126 12.81 19.77 6.73
CA ASP A 126 13.30 20.55 7.88
C ASP A 126 13.70 19.61 9.01
N GLN A 127 14.16 20.14 10.15
CA GLN A 127 14.65 19.31 11.26
C GLN A 127 13.57 18.48 11.98
N THR A 128 12.30 18.74 11.69
CA THR A 128 11.14 18.16 12.37
C THR A 128 10.28 17.27 11.47
N THR A 129 10.49 17.34 10.17
CA THR A 129 9.71 16.63 9.18
C THR A 129 10.26 15.23 8.94
N GLU A 130 9.42 14.20 9.03
CA GLU A 130 9.76 12.85 8.60
C GLU A 130 8.66 12.26 7.73
N TYR A 131 9.06 11.38 6.83
CA TYR A 131 8.17 10.73 5.87
C TYR A 131 8.22 9.23 6.03
N LEU A 132 7.05 8.61 6.08
CA LEU A 132 6.86 7.16 6.04
C LEU A 132 6.64 6.72 4.60
N LYS A 133 7.46 5.79 4.11
CA LYS A 133 7.26 5.11 2.84
C LYS A 133 6.90 3.65 3.07
N LEU A 134 5.80 3.20 2.49
CA LEU A 134 5.41 1.79 2.39
C LEU A 134 5.69 1.29 0.98
N SER A 135 6.53 0.26 0.85
CA SER A 135 6.94 -0.35 -0.42
C SER A 135 6.43 -1.78 -0.50
N PHE A 136 5.67 -2.12 -1.54
CA PHE A 136 5.01 -3.42 -1.66
C PHE A 136 5.91 -4.37 -2.48
N PRO A 137 6.45 -5.46 -1.90
CA PRO A 137 7.37 -6.34 -2.62
C PRO A 137 6.77 -7.01 -3.86
N ALA A 138 5.45 -7.25 -3.83
CA ALA A 138 4.71 -7.86 -4.94
C ALA A 138 4.48 -6.89 -6.12
N ASP A 139 4.55 -5.57 -5.88
CA ASP A 139 4.34 -4.54 -6.88
C ASP A 139 5.18 -3.30 -6.55
N SER A 140 6.36 -3.21 -7.16
CA SER A 140 7.30 -2.11 -6.92
C SER A 140 6.78 -0.75 -7.40
N SER A 141 5.74 -0.73 -8.25
CA SER A 141 5.08 0.50 -8.69
C SER A 141 4.13 1.05 -7.63
N LYS A 142 3.59 0.19 -6.76
CA LYS A 142 2.75 0.56 -5.63
C LYS A 142 3.65 0.97 -4.47
N ASN A 143 3.80 2.28 -4.26
CA ASN A 143 4.39 2.83 -3.05
C ASN A 143 3.42 3.85 -2.45
N ASN A 144 3.18 3.76 -1.15
CA ASN A 144 2.40 4.76 -0.43
C ASN A 144 3.37 5.58 0.41
N CYS A 145 3.34 6.91 0.27
CA CYS A 145 4.13 7.81 1.09
C CYS A 145 3.22 8.69 1.93
N TYR A 146 3.63 8.92 3.18
CA TYR A 146 2.91 9.73 4.15
C TYR A 146 3.87 10.70 4.83
N LEU A 147 3.40 11.91 5.11
CA LEU A 147 3.98 12.78 6.11
C LEU A 147 3.67 12.23 7.50
N LEU A 148 4.67 12.06 8.35
CA LEU A 148 4.50 11.73 9.76
C LEU A 148 4.31 13.03 10.54
N ASN A 149 3.05 13.37 10.88
CA ASN A 149 2.74 14.59 11.63
C ASN A 149 3.19 14.47 13.09
N GLY A 150 3.23 13.24 13.63
CA GLY A 150 3.72 12.97 14.97
C GLY A 150 3.45 11.54 15.42
N THR A 151 4.32 11.06 16.32
CA THR A 151 4.17 9.75 16.98
C THR A 151 4.45 9.90 18.47
N THR A 152 3.54 9.42 19.30
CA THR A 152 3.68 9.32 20.77
C THR A 152 3.59 7.85 21.20
N ASP A 153 3.60 7.58 22.50
CA ASP A 153 3.43 6.23 23.02
C ASP A 153 2.01 5.66 22.79
N SER A 154 1.03 6.53 22.50
CA SER A 154 -0.38 6.16 22.32
C SER A 154 -0.97 6.54 20.97
N THR A 155 -0.35 7.48 20.24
CA THR A 155 -0.95 8.08 19.05
C THR A 155 0.05 8.13 17.89
N LEU A 156 -0.43 7.77 16.70
CA LEU A 156 0.26 7.94 15.42
C LEU A 156 -0.61 8.84 14.54
N SER A 157 -0.01 9.89 13.97
CA SER A 157 -0.67 10.80 13.04
C SER A 157 0.08 10.84 11.71
N ILE A 158 -0.62 10.56 10.62
CA ILE A 158 -0.06 10.53 9.27
C ILE A 158 -0.96 11.25 8.26
N SER A 159 -0.37 11.84 7.23
CA SER A 159 -1.09 12.42 6.09
C SER A 159 -0.55 11.85 4.79
N PRO A 160 -1.37 11.30 3.88
CA PRO A 160 -0.88 10.89 2.57
C PRO A 160 -0.25 12.07 1.85
N LEU A 161 0.86 11.83 1.14
CA LEU A 161 1.40 12.88 0.28
C LEU A 161 0.34 13.33 -0.73
N GLU A 162 0.30 14.64 -1.00
CA GLU A 162 -0.68 15.30 -1.88
C GLU A 162 -2.13 15.35 -1.34
N SER A 163 -2.36 14.91 -0.10
CA SER A 163 -3.64 15.03 0.59
C SER A 163 -3.53 15.99 1.78
N TYR A 164 -4.60 16.76 2.00
CA TYR A 164 -4.77 17.55 3.23
C TYR A 164 -5.41 16.74 4.36
N LYS A 165 -5.75 15.48 4.12
CA LYS A 165 -6.37 14.62 5.12
C LYS A 165 -5.31 14.10 6.10
N VAL A 166 -5.57 14.32 7.38
CA VAL A 166 -4.81 13.73 8.50
C VAL A 166 -5.57 12.49 8.97
N PHE A 167 -4.85 11.39 9.18
CA PHE A 167 -5.36 10.19 9.81
C PHE A 167 -4.73 10.01 11.18
N MET A 168 -5.57 9.72 12.16
CA MET A 168 -5.18 9.48 13.55
C MET A 168 -5.35 8.01 13.89
N PHE A 169 -4.37 7.44 14.59
CA PHE A 169 -4.39 6.05 15.02
C PHE A 169 -4.02 5.94 16.50
N ARG A 170 -4.70 5.04 17.20
CA ARG A 170 -4.40 4.68 18.60
C ARG A 170 -3.59 3.39 18.68
N LYS A 171 -2.54 3.42 19.48
CA LYS A 171 -1.73 2.23 19.76
C LYS A 171 -2.59 1.18 20.46
N GLN A 172 -2.52 -0.06 19.97
CA GLN A 172 -3.13 -1.22 20.60
C GLN A 172 -2.08 -1.86 21.53
N GLN A 173 -2.49 -2.18 22.76
CA GLN A 173 -1.64 -2.81 23.79
C GLN A 173 -1.18 -4.21 23.38
#